data_AF-F2AM72-F1
#
_entry.id   AF-F2AM72-F1
#
_cell.length_a   1.000
_cell.length_b   1.000
_cell.length_c   1.000
_cell.angle_alpha   90.00
_cell.angle_beta   90.00
_cell.angle_gamma   90.00
#
_symmetry.space_group_name_H-M   'P 1'
#
loop_
_entity.id
_entity.type
_entity.pdbx_description
1 polymer ?
#
loop_
_entity_poly.entity_id
_entity_poly.type
_entity_poly.pdbx_seq_one_letter_code
_entity_poly.pdbx_strand_id
1 'polypeptide(L)'
;MTWSFDGTISWMRSCNTNREFPVLVFRGDVDFSTAGLASLTSVNRYEIVAFSLTDAEYNADDVSMCEKRLNTKLRRNDLRSSWFLRSVNTFDAPAGISFQEYQNIRTPPKLFYADIYAPDGEAEFVREQSLDEFTNGGGRIIDMVRGT
;
A
#
# COMPACT_ATOMS: atom_id res chain seq x y z
N MET A 1 2.47 -11.80 17.35
CA MET A 1 1.10 -11.25 17.27
C MET A 1 0.40 -12.03 16.16
N THR A 2 -0.88 -12.38 16.25
CA THR A 2 -1.53 -13.19 15.19
C THR A 2 -2.53 -12.33 14.42
N TRP A 3 -2.19 -11.98 13.19
CA TRP A 3 -3.11 -11.29 12.26
C TRP A 3 -3.97 -12.31 11.51
N SER A 4 -5.15 -11.88 11.07
CA SER A 4 -6.06 -12.70 10.28
C SER A 4 -5.66 -12.82 8.80
N PHE A 5 -4.58 -12.15 8.41
CA PHE A 5 -4.03 -12.06 7.06
C PHE A 5 -2.51 -12.24 7.09
N ASP A 6 -1.93 -12.49 5.91
CA ASP A 6 -0.48 -12.43 5.68
C ASP A 6 -0.15 -11.21 4.79
N GLY A 7 1.07 -10.69 4.91
CA GLY A 7 1.49 -9.50 4.19
C GLY A 7 2.85 -8.95 4.62
N THR A 8 3.23 -7.85 3.99
CA THR A 8 4.43 -7.08 4.30
C THR A 8 4.10 -5.60 4.38
N ILE A 9 4.98 -4.85 5.06
CA ILE A 9 4.89 -3.39 5.08
C ILE A 9 5.84 -2.84 4.02
N SER A 10 5.27 -2.22 3.00
CA SER A 10 6.00 -1.40 2.03
C SER A 10 6.10 0.03 2.56
N TRP A 11 7.32 0.52 2.71
CA TRP A 11 7.56 1.92 3.01
C TRP A 11 7.58 2.73 1.73
N MET A 12 6.69 3.70 1.69
CA MET A 12 6.62 4.69 0.62
C MET A 12 7.24 6.01 1.09
N ARG A 13 7.73 6.81 0.16
CA ARG A 13 8.22 8.16 0.41
C ARG A 13 7.49 9.15 -0.47
N SER A 14 6.87 10.13 0.16
CA SER A 14 6.22 11.27 -0.51
C SER A 14 7.25 12.04 -1.35
N CYS A 15 6.97 12.23 -2.64
CA CYS A 15 7.77 13.05 -3.52
C CYS A 15 7.69 14.55 -3.14
N ASN A 16 6.59 14.97 -2.50
CA ASN A 16 6.36 16.37 -2.14
C ASN A 16 7.01 16.74 -0.81
N THR A 17 6.90 15.88 0.20
CA THR A 17 7.33 16.17 1.58
C THR A 17 8.60 15.45 1.98
N ASN A 18 9.07 14.49 1.18
CA ASN A 18 10.17 13.58 1.47
C ASN A 18 9.97 12.73 2.74
N ARG A 19 8.75 12.70 3.29
CA ARG A 19 8.38 11.91 4.45
C ARG A 19 8.05 10.48 4.05
N GLU A 20 8.41 9.54 4.90
CA GLU A 20 8.12 8.13 4.71
C GLU A 20 6.87 7.70 5.47
N PHE A 21 6.10 6.82 4.85
CA PHE A 21 4.90 6.24 5.46
C PHE A 21 4.77 4.75 5.11
N PRO A 22 4.23 3.95 6.04
CA PRO A 22 4.08 2.51 5.84
C PRO A 22 2.77 2.20 5.12
N VAL A 23 2.75 1.23 4.20
CA VAL A 23 1.57 0.70 3.52
C VAL A 23 1.58 -0.81 3.66
N LEU A 24 0.47 -1.39 4.11
CA LEU A 24 0.34 -2.84 4.21
C LEU A 24 -0.01 -3.43 2.83
N VAL A 25 0.82 -4.35 2.36
CA VAL A 25 0.63 -5.13 1.15
C VAL A 25 0.26 -6.55 1.56
N PHE A 26 -0.95 -6.96 1.22
CA PHE A 26 -1.43 -8.32 1.52
C PHE A 26 -0.74 -9.34 0.62
N ARG A 27 -0.30 -10.46 1.20
CA ARG A 27 0.20 -11.63 0.48
C ARG A 27 -0.91 -12.66 0.40
N GLY A 28 -1.28 -13.05 -0.81
CA GLY A 28 -2.18 -14.17 -1.06
C GLY A 28 -1.41 -15.31 -1.70
N ASP A 29 -1.34 -16.47 -1.04
CA ASP A 29 -0.80 -17.70 -1.63
C ASP A 29 -1.69 -18.26 -2.75
N VAL A 30 -2.95 -17.81 -2.84
CA VAL A 30 -3.96 -18.22 -3.82
C VAL A 30 -4.82 -16.99 -4.15
N ASP A 31 -5.11 -16.75 -5.43
CA ASP A 31 -5.71 -15.51 -6.02
C ASP A 31 -7.04 -15.02 -5.40
N PHE A 32 -7.60 -15.69 -4.39
CA PHE A 32 -8.86 -15.33 -3.74
C PHE A 32 -8.77 -15.08 -2.22
N SER A 33 -7.63 -15.33 -1.56
CA SER A 33 -7.54 -15.21 -0.10
C SER A 33 -7.45 -13.77 0.41
N THR A 34 -7.02 -12.84 -0.44
CA THR A 34 -6.88 -11.41 -0.12
C THR A 34 -7.90 -10.53 -0.86
N ALA A 35 -8.74 -11.12 -1.71
CA ALA A 35 -9.77 -10.40 -2.43
C ALA A 35 -10.73 -9.74 -1.44
N GLY A 36 -10.96 -8.43 -1.60
CA GLY A 36 -11.78 -7.65 -0.68
C GLY A 36 -11.05 -7.18 0.58
N LEU A 37 -9.76 -7.46 0.76
CA LEU A 37 -8.97 -6.86 1.84
C LEU A 37 -8.34 -5.54 1.39
N ALA A 38 -8.35 -4.56 2.28
CA ALA A 38 -7.74 -3.26 2.06
C ALA A 38 -7.07 -2.75 3.34
N SER A 39 -6.18 -1.77 3.18
CA SER A 39 -5.51 -1.11 4.28
C SER A 39 -5.55 0.41 4.14
N LEU A 40 -5.65 1.10 5.28
CA LEU A 40 -5.48 2.55 5.37
C LEU A 40 -4.33 2.86 6.33
N THR A 41 -3.53 3.85 5.97
CA THR A 41 -2.41 4.34 6.79
C THR A 41 -2.81 5.63 7.48
N SER A 42 -2.43 5.74 8.75
CA SER A 42 -2.64 6.94 9.54
C SER A 42 -1.59 8.00 9.22
N VAL A 43 -2.02 9.21 8.87
CA VAL A 43 -1.14 10.37 8.64
C VAL A 43 -0.49 10.85 9.95
N ASN A 44 -1.21 10.76 11.07
CA ASN A 44 -0.80 11.36 12.35
C ASN A 44 -0.14 10.38 13.33
N ARG A 45 -0.21 9.08 13.04
CA ARG A 45 0.20 8.01 13.96
C ARG A 45 0.93 6.94 13.17
N TYR A 46 1.89 6.29 13.82
CA TYR A 46 2.62 5.17 13.25
C TYR A 46 1.75 3.90 13.27
N GLU A 47 0.68 3.91 12.47
CA GLU A 47 -0.41 2.94 12.55
C GLU A 47 -1.03 2.65 11.18
N ILE A 48 -1.39 1.39 10.96
CA ILE A 48 -2.13 0.89 9.79
C ILE A 48 -3.41 0.22 10.27
N VAL A 49 -4.49 0.41 9.53
CA VAL A 49 -5.77 -0.28 9.73
C VAL A 49 -6.01 -1.22 8.55
N ALA A 50 -6.08 -2.52 8.81
CA ALA A 50 -6.45 -3.54 7.84
C ALA A 50 -7.93 -3.89 8.01
N PHE A 51 -8.68 -4.01 6.92
CA PHE A 51 -10.13 -4.20 6.97
C PHE A 51 -10.66 -4.88 5.70
N SER A 52 -11.89 -5.39 5.78
CA SER A 52 -12.61 -5.89 4.62
C SER A 52 -13.45 -4.78 3.96
N LEU A 53 -13.36 -4.71 2.65
CA LEU A 53 -14.23 -3.90 1.80
C LEU A 53 -15.65 -4.46 1.85
N THR A 54 -16.63 -3.56 1.81
CA THR A 54 -18.02 -3.92 1.51
C THR A 54 -18.19 -4.14 0.01
N ASP A 55 -19.24 -4.85 -0.41
CA ASP A 55 -19.52 -5.06 -1.84
C ASP A 55 -19.61 -3.74 -2.62
N ALA A 56 -20.20 -2.70 -2.02
CA ALA A 56 -20.29 -1.39 -2.64
C ALA A 56 -18.91 -0.74 -2.84
N GLU A 57 -17.99 -0.91 -1.90
CA GLU A 57 -16.62 -0.38 -2.00
C GLU A 57 -15.74 -1.20 -2.93
N TYR A 58 -15.94 -2.51 -2.96
CA TYR A 58 -15.20 -3.41 -3.85
C TYR A 58 -15.51 -3.13 -5.32
N ASN A 59 -16.75 -2.74 -5.63
CA ASN A 59 -17.19 -2.41 -6.99
C ASN A 59 -17.09 -0.92 -7.32
N ALA A 60 -16.59 -0.09 -6.41
CA ALA A 60 -16.46 1.35 -6.63
C ALA A 60 -15.09 1.69 -7.23
N ASP A 61 -15.07 2.62 -8.18
CA ASP A 61 -13.84 3.23 -8.69
C ASP A 61 -13.25 4.30 -7.72
N ASP A 62 -13.96 4.58 -6.62
CA ASP A 62 -13.61 5.64 -5.66
C ASP A 62 -13.20 5.08 -4.29
N VAL A 63 -11.89 5.08 -4.05
CA VAL A 63 -11.26 4.72 -2.77
C VAL A 63 -11.67 5.65 -1.61
N SER A 64 -12.22 6.85 -1.88
CA SER A 64 -12.68 7.76 -0.83
C SER A 64 -13.84 7.19 -0.01
N MET A 65 -14.59 6.21 -0.55
CA MET A 65 -15.68 5.56 0.17
C MET A 65 -15.18 4.82 1.41
N CYS A 66 -14.12 4.02 1.28
CA CYS A 66 -13.58 3.26 2.40
C CYS A 66 -12.88 4.18 3.41
N GLU A 67 -12.19 5.22 2.95
CA GLU A 67 -11.63 6.25 3.83
C GLU A 67 -12.71 6.91 4.67
N LYS A 68 -13.79 7.40 4.06
CA LYS A 68 -14.90 8.06 4.77
C LYS A 68 -15.55 7.12 5.79
N ARG A 69 -15.82 5.87 5.42
CA ARG A 69 -16.43 4.88 6.30
C ARG A 69 -15.53 4.58 7.50
N LEU A 70 -14.25 4.28 7.28
CA LEU A 70 -13.34 3.89 8.37
C LEU A 70 -13.02 5.07 9.28
N ASN A 71 -12.80 6.26 8.71
CA ASN A 71 -12.62 7.49 9.49
C ASN A 71 -13.87 7.78 10.34
N THR A 72 -15.08 7.66 9.78
CA THR A 72 -16.32 7.86 10.55
C THR A 72 -16.48 6.81 11.65
N LYS A 73 -16.29 5.51 11.33
CA LYS A 73 -16.41 4.39 12.27
C LYS A 73 -15.45 4.51 13.46
N LEU A 74 -14.23 4.97 13.19
CA LEU A 74 -13.17 5.12 14.19
C LEU A 74 -13.10 6.51 14.83
N ARG A 75 -13.99 7.44 14.45
CA ARG A 75 -14.00 8.85 14.89
C ARG A 75 -12.67 9.56 14.62
N ARG A 76 -12.18 9.39 13.40
CA ARG A 76 -10.90 9.88 12.89
C ARG A 76 -11.09 10.64 11.59
N ASN A 77 -10.03 11.30 11.14
CA ASN A 77 -9.99 12.00 9.84
C ASN A 77 -8.63 11.90 9.16
N ASP A 78 -7.74 11.05 9.65
CA ASP A 78 -6.33 10.95 9.30
C ASP A 78 -5.96 9.63 8.62
N LEU A 79 -6.91 8.70 8.46
CA LEU A 79 -6.69 7.48 7.70
C LEU A 79 -6.80 7.78 6.21
N ARG A 80 -5.79 7.37 5.44
CA ARG A 80 -5.68 7.56 4.00
C ARG A 80 -5.24 6.27 3.32
N SER A 81 -5.71 6.08 2.09
CA SER A 81 -5.29 5.00 1.21
C SER A 81 -4.11 5.46 0.37
N SER A 82 -3.26 4.51 -0.02
CA SER A 82 -2.24 4.71 -1.04
C SER A 82 -2.44 3.65 -2.10
N TRP A 83 -2.81 4.08 -3.30
CA TRP A 83 -3.09 3.21 -4.44
C TRP A 83 -2.12 3.49 -5.58
N PHE A 84 -1.94 2.51 -6.45
CA PHE A 84 -1.10 2.66 -7.63
C PHE A 84 -1.65 3.73 -8.58
N LEU A 85 -0.79 4.66 -9.00
CA LEU A 85 -1.13 5.72 -9.95
C LEU A 85 -0.61 5.39 -11.35
N ARG A 86 0.70 5.12 -11.45
CA ARG A 86 1.37 4.91 -12.75
C ARG A 86 2.71 4.21 -12.59
N SER A 87 3.19 3.66 -13.68
CA SER A 87 4.55 3.16 -13.83
C SER A 87 5.30 3.97 -14.88
N VAL A 88 6.59 4.18 -14.66
CA VAL A 88 7.49 4.81 -15.63
C VAL A 88 8.60 3.83 -15.94
N ASN A 89 8.73 3.49 -17.22
CA ASN A 89 9.90 2.76 -17.68
C ASN A 89 11.11 3.67 -17.56
N THR A 90 12.07 3.23 -16.76
CA THR A 90 13.37 3.90 -16.57
C THR A 90 14.46 3.29 -17.45
N PHE A 91 14.11 2.26 -18.21
CA PHE A 91 15.02 1.49 -19.05
C PHE A 91 14.62 1.58 -20.52
N ASP A 92 15.50 2.19 -21.32
CA ASP A 92 15.44 2.14 -22.77
C ASP A 92 16.36 1.03 -23.28
N ALA A 93 15.75 -0.07 -23.74
CA ALA A 93 16.50 -1.21 -24.25
C ALA A 93 17.26 -0.84 -25.53
N PRO A 94 18.58 -1.08 -25.60
CA PRO A 94 19.34 -0.92 -26.84
C PRO A 94 18.77 -1.81 -27.95
N ALA A 95 18.67 -1.28 -29.17
CA ALA A 95 18.22 -2.06 -30.31
C ALA A 95 19.21 -3.21 -30.62
N GLY A 96 18.68 -4.40 -30.92
CA GLY A 96 19.49 -5.54 -31.36
C GLY A 96 20.02 -6.47 -30.27
N ILE A 97 19.66 -6.26 -29.00
CA ILE A 97 20.00 -7.21 -27.92
C ILE A 97 19.10 -8.44 -27.93
N SER A 98 19.61 -9.58 -27.48
CA SER A 98 18.83 -10.79 -27.25
C SER A 98 17.92 -10.64 -26.01
N PHE A 99 16.88 -11.47 -25.92
CA PHE A 99 16.00 -11.50 -24.75
C PHE A 99 16.75 -11.85 -23.45
N GLN A 100 17.79 -12.70 -23.55
CA GLN A 100 18.62 -13.07 -22.39
C GLN A 100 19.45 -11.87 -21.90
N GLU A 101 20.03 -11.10 -22.82
CA GLU A 101 20.74 -9.85 -22.47
C GLU A 101 19.77 -8.83 -21.88
N TYR A 102 18.58 -8.67 -22.47
CA TYR A 102 17.51 -7.82 -21.93
C TYR A 102 17.17 -8.18 -20.47
N GLN A 103 17.03 -9.46 -20.12
CA GLN A 103 16.77 -9.86 -18.74
C GLN A 103 17.88 -9.48 -17.77
N ASN A 104 19.13 -9.45 -18.21
CA ASN A 104 20.29 -9.13 -17.39
C ASN A 104 20.45 -7.62 -17.16
N ILE A 105 20.01 -6.79 -18.11
CA ILE A 105 20.22 -5.33 -18.05
C ILE A 105 18.95 -4.53 -17.76
N ARG A 106 17.77 -5.16 -17.84
CA ARG A 106 16.50 -4.47 -17.57
C ARG A 106 16.50 -3.92 -16.15
N THR A 107 16.13 -2.65 -16.03
CA THR A 107 15.79 -2.05 -14.74
C THR A 107 14.28 -2.14 -14.56
N PRO A 108 13.78 -2.56 -13.39
CA PRO A 108 12.35 -2.52 -13.12
C PRO A 108 11.79 -1.10 -13.30
N PRO A 109 10.56 -0.94 -13.79
CA PRO A 109 9.94 0.36 -13.89
C PRO A 109 9.81 1.00 -12.51
N LYS A 110 9.88 2.33 -12.47
CA LYS A 110 9.58 3.09 -11.27
C LYS A 110 8.07 3.17 -11.09
N LEU A 111 7.57 2.72 -9.94
CA LEU A 111 6.15 2.74 -9.61
C LEU A 111 5.84 3.96 -8.73
N PHE A 112 4.74 4.64 -9.04
CA PHE A 112 4.24 5.80 -8.30
C PHE A 112 2.87 5.46 -7.70
N TYR A 113 2.70 5.84 -6.45
CA TYR A 113 1.49 5.61 -5.65
C TYR A 113 0.93 6.94 -5.14
N ALA A 114 -0.35 6.97 -4.78
CA ALA A 114 -0.96 8.14 -4.16
C ALA A 114 -0.31 8.46 -2.81
N ASP A 115 0.03 9.73 -2.59
CA ASP A 115 0.60 10.24 -1.35
C ASP A 115 -0.49 10.43 -0.27
N ILE A 116 -0.19 9.99 0.95
CA ILE A 116 -1.11 10.18 2.09
C ILE A 116 -1.03 11.59 2.70
N TYR A 117 0.05 12.34 2.42
CA TYR A 117 0.30 13.66 3.02
C TYR A 117 -0.21 14.82 2.16
N ALA A 118 -0.27 14.65 0.85
CA ALA A 118 -0.63 15.69 -0.11
C ALA A 118 -1.74 15.20 -1.04
N PRO A 119 -2.89 15.89 -1.12
CA PRO A 119 -3.87 15.65 -2.18
C PRO A 119 -3.18 15.76 -3.54
N ASP A 120 -3.39 14.77 -4.41
CA ASP A 120 -2.77 14.65 -5.75
C ASP A 120 -1.23 14.49 -5.74
N GLY A 121 -0.63 14.27 -4.58
CA GLY A 121 0.79 13.96 -4.46
C GLY A 121 1.11 12.52 -4.86
N GLU A 122 2.37 12.30 -5.21
CA GLU A 122 2.90 10.97 -5.51
C GLU A 122 3.88 10.51 -4.45
N ALA A 123 4.00 9.19 -4.31
CA ALA A 123 4.94 8.53 -3.44
C ALA A 123 5.61 7.35 -4.13
N GLU A 124 6.84 7.05 -3.71
CA GLU A 124 7.68 6.02 -4.29
C GLU A 124 8.04 4.95 -3.26
N PHE A 125 8.18 3.70 -3.70
CA PHE A 125 8.66 2.63 -2.85
C PHE A 125 10.12 2.87 -2.41
N VAL A 126 10.39 2.65 -1.13
CA VAL A 126 11.73 2.77 -0.54
C VAL A 126 12.27 1.41 -0.10
N ARG A 127 11.48 0.68 0.70
CA ARG A 127 11.90 -0.59 1.30
C ARG A 127 10.69 -1.42 1.71
N GLU A 128 10.92 -2.71 1.89
CA GLU A 128 9.97 -3.63 2.50
C GLU A 128 10.47 -4.03 3.89
N GLN A 129 9.53 -4.32 4.80
CA GLN A 129 9.79 -4.99 6.07
C GLN A 129 8.64 -5.96 6.41
N SER A 130 8.90 -6.92 7.29
CA SER A 130 7.88 -7.82 7.81
C SER A 130 6.90 -7.12 8.78
N LEU A 131 5.74 -7.74 9.02
CA LEU A 131 4.77 -7.26 10.01
C LEU A 131 5.35 -7.26 11.43
N ASP A 132 6.13 -8.29 11.78
CA ASP A 132 6.78 -8.40 13.07
C ASP A 132 7.83 -7.29 13.27
N GLU A 133 8.66 -7.01 12.27
CA GLU A 133 9.63 -5.90 12.35
C GLU A 133 8.95 -4.54 12.53
N PHE A 134 7.85 -4.30 11.80
CA PHE A 134 7.07 -3.06 11.95
C PHE A 134 6.54 -2.89 13.38
N THR A 135 5.94 -3.95 13.93
CA THR A 135 5.35 -3.89 15.28
C THR A 135 6.39 -3.84 16.39
N ASN A 136 7.50 -4.58 16.25
CA ASN A 136 8.64 -4.51 17.16
C ASN A 136 9.29 -3.11 17.13
N GLY A 137 9.22 -2.41 15.99
CA GLY A 137 9.63 -1.01 15.86
C GLY A 137 8.64 0.02 16.42
N GLY A 138 7.56 -0.41 17.09
CA GLY A 138 6.54 0.45 17.69
C GLY A 138 5.38 0.82 16.76
N GLY A 139 5.35 0.26 15.54
CA GLY A 139 4.23 0.40 14.63
C GLY A 139 3.01 -0.37 15.12
N ARG A 140 1.82 0.16 14.87
CA ARG A 140 0.57 -0.50 15.26
C ARG A 140 -0.23 -0.96 14.04
N ILE A 141 -0.67 -2.22 14.06
CA ILE A 141 -1.58 -2.76 13.05
C ILE A 141 -2.91 -3.04 13.75
N ILE A 142 -3.98 -2.35 13.32
CA ILE A 142 -5.34 -2.62 13.75
C ILE A 142 -5.95 -3.58 12.73
N ASP A 143 -6.17 -4.83 13.14
CA ASP A 143 -6.85 -5.83 12.35
C ASP A 143 -8.38 -5.73 12.56
N MET A 144 -9.09 -5.29 11.52
CA MET A 144 -10.56 -5.21 11.46
C MET A 144 -11.14 -6.14 10.38
N VAL A 145 -10.37 -7.09 9.87
CA VAL A 145 -10.79 -7.99 8.79
C VAL A 145 -11.83 -9.00 9.29
N ARG A 146 -11.65 -9.52 10.51
CA ARG A 146 -12.66 -10.32 11.19
C ARG A 146 -13.56 -9.37 11.99
N GLY A 147 -14.76 -9.12 11.47
CA GLY A 147 -15.75 -8.32 12.17
C GLY A 147 -15.96 -8.83 13.59
N THR A 148 -15.84 -7.94 14.57
CA THR A 148 -16.60 -8.05 15.82
C THR A 148 -17.94 -7.37 15.66
#